data_AF-A0A5C7AZY4-F1
#
_entry.id   AF-A0A5C7AZY4-F1
#
_cell.length_a   1.000
_cell.length_b   1.000
_cell.length_c   1.000
_cell.angle_alpha   90.00
_cell.angle_beta   90.00
_cell.angle_gamma   90.00
#
_symmetry.space_group_name_H-M   'P 1'
#
loop_
_entity.id
_entity.type
_entity.pdbx_description
1 polymer ?
#
loop_
_entity_poly.entity_id
_entity_poly.type
_entity_poly.pdbx_seq_one_letter_code
_entity_poly.pdbx_strand_id
1 'polypeptide(L)'
;MIDLPQYLLYQDMTILMEEVGELARIMSRTYGEQSFKESNNRKDLGDQMADVLWVLICLTNQTGVDLTEALKKNFEKENVRDLDRY
;
A
#
# COMPACT_ATOMS: atom_id res chain seq x y z
N MET A 1 -2.55 -26.72 -19.07
CA MET A 1 -1.42 -25.78 -19.18
C MET A 1 -1.88 -24.49 -18.55
N ILE A 2 -1.43 -24.20 -17.33
CA ILE A 2 -1.86 -23.02 -16.56
C ILE A 2 -1.00 -21.87 -17.05
N ASP A 3 -1.62 -20.77 -17.48
CA ASP A 3 -0.92 -19.54 -17.86
C ASP A 3 -0.19 -18.96 -16.63
N LEU A 4 1.10 -19.27 -16.53
CA LEU A 4 2.03 -18.86 -15.47
C LEU A 4 2.02 -17.35 -15.10
N PRO A 5 1.77 -16.38 -16.01
CA PRO A 5 1.75 -14.96 -15.65
C PRO A 5 0.57 -14.57 -14.75
N GLN A 6 -0.58 -15.23 -14.91
CA GLN A 6 -1.81 -14.81 -14.25
C GLN A 6 -1.87 -15.31 -12.80
N TYR A 7 -1.35 -16.52 -12.55
CA TYR A 7 -1.29 -17.10 -11.21
C TYR A 7 -0.37 -16.30 -10.26
N LEU A 8 0.76 -15.81 -10.77
CA LEU A 8 1.69 -14.99 -9.98
C LEU A 8 1.06 -13.65 -9.57
N LEU A 9 0.28 -13.02 -10.45
CA LEU A 9 -0.43 -11.79 -10.15
C LEU A 9 -1.47 -11.96 -9.02
N TYR A 10 -2.23 -13.07 -9.03
CA TYR A 10 -3.20 -13.37 -7.97
C TYR A 10 -2.53 -13.65 -6.62
N GLN A 11 -1.36 -14.29 -6.65
CA GLN A 11 -0.57 -14.53 -5.46
C GLN A 11 -0.07 -13.21 -4.86
N ASP A 12 0.51 -12.33 -5.69
CA ASP A 12 0.98 -11.02 -5.23
C ASP A 12 -0.15 -10.13 -4.71
N MET A 13 -1.35 -10.23 -5.28
CA MET A 13 -2.52 -9.55 -4.72
C MET A 13 -2.95 -10.11 -3.37
N THR A 14 -2.83 -11.40 -3.16
CA THR A 14 -3.12 -12.02 -1.85
C THR A 14 -2.12 -11.54 -0.81
N ILE A 15 -0.82 -11.52 -1.16
CA ILE A 15 0.24 -11.01 -0.29
C ILE A 15 0.01 -9.52 0.01
N LEU A 16 -0.36 -8.70 -0.98
CA LEU A 16 -0.65 -7.29 -0.75
C LEU A 16 -1.75 -7.10 0.30
N MET A 17 -2.80 -7.92 0.25
CA MET A 17 -3.90 -7.85 1.23
C MET A 17 -3.47 -8.30 2.63
N GLU A 18 -2.56 -9.27 2.72
CA GLU A 18 -1.96 -9.70 3.99
C GLU A 18 -1.17 -8.55 4.64
N GLU A 19 -0.25 -7.93 3.90
CA GLU A 19 0.56 -6.80 4.40
C GLU A 19 -0.30 -5.58 4.77
N VAL A 20 -1.34 -5.29 3.99
CA VAL A 20 -2.31 -4.22 4.33
C VAL A 20 -3.06 -4.54 5.62
N GLY A 21 -3.42 -5.80 5.85
CA GLY A 21 -4.08 -6.25 7.08
C GLY A 21 -3.18 -6.13 8.30
N GLU A 22 -1.91 -6.50 8.16
CA GLU A 22 -0.89 -6.32 9.19
C GLU A 22 -0.66 -4.83 9.52
N LEU A 23 -0.53 -3.98 8.50
CA LEU A 23 -0.43 -2.52 8.65
C LEU A 23 -1.66 -1.96 9.39
N ALA A 24 -2.87 -2.35 8.98
CA ALA A 24 -4.11 -1.90 9.61
C ALA A 24 -4.17 -2.30 11.11
N ARG A 25 -3.70 -3.49 11.45
CA ARG A 25 -3.59 -3.96 12.84
C ARG A 25 -2.65 -3.08 13.65
N ILE A 26 -1.49 -2.71 13.12
CA ILE A 26 -0.55 -1.81 13.80
C ILE A 26 -1.15 -0.42 13.94
N MET A 27 -1.73 0.14 12.88
CA MET A 27 -2.38 1.46 12.93
C MET A 27 -3.48 1.51 13.98
N SER A 28 -4.32 0.46 14.08
CA SER A 28 -5.37 0.37 15.09
C SER A 28 -4.82 0.32 16.51
N ARG A 29 -3.67 -0.32 16.74
CA ARG A 29 -3.02 -0.36 18.07
C ARG A 29 -2.36 0.97 18.41
N THR A 30 -1.71 1.59 17.43
CA THR A 30 -0.95 2.84 17.62
C THR A 30 -1.88 4.05 17.75
N TYR A 31 -3.00 4.10 17.01
CA TYR A 31 -3.86 5.28 16.90
C TYR A 31 -5.33 5.05 17.28
N GLY A 32 -5.75 3.81 17.55
CA GLY A 32 -7.13 3.49 17.94
C GLY A 32 -7.42 3.70 19.43
N GLU A 33 -8.64 3.40 19.86
CA GLU A 33 -9.12 3.61 21.24
C GLU A 33 -8.32 2.84 22.31
N GLN A 34 -7.54 1.81 21.91
CA GLN A 34 -6.65 1.04 22.80
C GLN A 34 -5.23 1.64 22.92
N SER A 35 -4.95 2.80 22.33
CA SER A 35 -3.63 3.47 22.30
C SER A 35 -3.12 3.96 23.67
N PHE A 36 -3.92 3.85 24.74
CA PHE A 36 -3.57 4.32 26.09
C PHE A 36 -2.39 3.59 26.77
N LYS A 37 -1.90 2.49 26.20
CA LYS A 37 -0.63 1.87 26.61
C LYS A 37 0.43 2.23 25.58
N GLU A 38 1.40 3.06 25.97
CA GLU A 38 2.56 3.38 25.13
C GLU A 38 3.20 2.09 24.62
N SER A 39 2.97 1.78 23.35
CA SER A 39 3.60 0.64 22.70
C SER A 39 4.69 1.17 21.77
N ASN A 40 5.86 0.56 21.87
CA ASN A 40 7.08 0.95 21.16
C ASN A 40 7.03 0.52 19.68
N ASN A 41 5.87 0.67 19.03
CA ASN A 41 5.51 0.06 17.74
C ASN A 41 5.80 0.95 16.52
N ARG A 42 6.52 2.07 16.70
CA ARG A 42 6.83 2.98 15.58
C ARG A 42 7.77 2.34 14.55
N LYS A 43 8.67 1.46 14.99
CA LYS A 43 9.54 0.70 14.10
C LYS A 43 8.71 -0.25 13.23
N ASP A 44 7.80 -0.99 13.86
CA ASP A 44 6.91 -1.93 13.18
C ASP A 44 5.97 -1.24 12.17
N LEU A 45 5.54 0.00 12.44
CA LEU A 45 4.69 0.76 11.50
C LEU A 45 5.42 1.09 10.19
N GLY A 46 6.68 1.54 10.29
CA GLY A 46 7.48 1.87 9.12
C GLY A 46 7.80 0.64 8.27
N ASP A 47 8.12 -0.47 8.93
CA ASP A 47 8.41 -1.75 8.27
C ASP A 47 7.18 -2.24 7.49
N GLN A 48 5.99 -2.22 8.09
CA GLN A 48 4.75 -2.64 7.42
C GLN A 48 4.32 -1.72 6.26
N MET A 49 4.57 -0.41 6.37
CA MET A 49 4.36 0.51 5.23
C MET A 49 5.31 0.17 4.07
N ALA A 50 6.54 -0.23 4.37
CA ALA A 50 7.51 -0.64 3.36
C ALA A 50 7.12 -1.97 2.69
N ASP A 51 6.62 -2.94 3.46
CA ASP A 51 6.15 -4.23 2.93
C ASP A 51 4.98 -4.04 1.94
N VAL A 52 3.98 -3.22 2.30
CA VAL A 52 2.88 -2.86 1.39
C VAL A 52 3.39 -2.20 0.11
N LEU A 53 4.31 -1.24 0.24
CA LEU A 53 4.87 -0.52 -0.91
C LEU A 53 5.69 -1.47 -1.81
N TRP A 54 6.46 -2.37 -1.21
CA TRP A 54 7.28 -3.34 -1.94
C TRP A 54 6.43 -4.27 -2.81
N VAL A 55 5.37 -4.83 -2.24
CA VAL A 55 4.46 -5.73 -2.99
C VAL A 55 3.74 -4.97 -4.09
N LEU A 56 3.34 -3.72 -3.85
CA LEU A 56 2.75 -2.87 -4.88
C LEU A 56 3.74 -2.61 -6.03
N ILE A 57 5.01 -2.36 -5.74
CA ILE A 57 6.05 -2.19 -6.77
C ILE A 57 6.21 -3.49 -7.57
N CYS A 58 6.23 -4.66 -6.92
CA CYS A 58 6.27 -5.96 -7.61
C CYS A 58 5.10 -6.13 -8.59
N LEU A 59 3.87 -5.80 -8.18
CA LEU A 59 2.69 -5.82 -9.05
C LEU A 59 2.85 -4.89 -10.26
N THR A 60 3.37 -3.68 -10.06
CA THR A 60 3.56 -2.71 -11.16
C THR A 60 4.61 -3.20 -12.16
N ASN A 61 5.69 -3.82 -11.70
CA ASN A 61 6.71 -4.41 -12.55
C ASN A 61 6.16 -5.57 -13.39
N GLN A 62 5.31 -6.43 -12.82
CA GLN A 62 4.71 -7.55 -13.55
C GLN A 62 3.64 -7.13 -14.55
N THR A 63 2.87 -6.09 -14.22
CA THR A 63 1.80 -5.57 -15.08
C THR A 63 2.29 -4.57 -16.13
N GLY A 64 3.57 -4.17 -16.07
CA GLY A 64 4.15 -3.17 -16.97
C GLY A 64 3.65 -1.74 -16.70
N VAL A 65 3.13 -1.48 -15.50
CA VAL A 65 2.66 -0.15 -15.10
C VAL A 65 3.85 0.69 -14.65
N ASP A 66 4.04 1.86 -15.25
CA ASP A 66 4.96 2.87 -14.73
C ASP A 66 4.32 3.57 -13.52
N LEU A 67 4.69 3.12 -12.33
CA LEU A 67 4.18 3.66 -11.07
C LEU A 67 4.55 5.14 -10.88
N THR A 68 5.70 5.59 -11.41
CA THR A 68 6.15 6.98 -11.27
C THR A 68 5.28 7.91 -12.09
N GLU A 69 5.03 7.56 -13.35
CA GLU A 69 4.15 8.34 -14.22
C GLU A 69 2.69 8.30 -13.74
N ALA A 70 2.24 7.14 -13.22
CA ALA A 70 0.91 7.03 -12.62
C ALA A 70 0.74 7.94 -11.39
N LEU A 71 1.75 8.00 -10.50
CA LEU A 71 1.75 8.89 -9.33
C LEU A 71 1.76 10.37 -9.72
N LYS A 72 2.61 10.77 -10.69
CA LYS A 72 2.63 12.16 -11.19
C LYS A 72 1.26 12.61 -11.68
N LYS A 73 0.61 11.79 -12.54
CA LYS A 73 -0.74 12.07 -13.05
C LYS A 73 -1.78 12.18 -11.94
N ASN A 74 -1.67 11.36 -10.89
CA ASN A 74 -2.57 11.44 -9.74
C ASN A 74 -2.39 12.75 -8.96
N PHE A 75 -1.14 13.19 -8.71
CA PHE A 75 -0.89 14.47 -8.05
C PHE A 75 -1.41 15.66 -8.87
N GLU A 76 -1.21 15.64 -10.18
CA GLU A 76 -1.76 16.66 -11.07
C GLU A 76 -3.30 16.71 -11.00
N LYS A 77 -3.96 15.54 -11.00
CA LYS A 77 -5.42 15.44 -10.92
C LYS A 77 -5.97 15.96 -9.58
N GLU A 78 -5.34 15.61 -8.45
CA GLU A 78 -5.78 16.09 -7.14
C GLU A 78 -5.52 17.59 -6.96
N ASN A 79 -4.41 18.12 -7.49
CA ASN A 79 -4.16 19.57 -7.50
C ASN A 79 -5.20 20.34 -8.33
N VAL A 80 -5.65 19.79 -9.45
CA VAL A 80 -6.74 20.39 -10.26
C VAL A 80 -8.08 20.30 -9.54
N ARG A 81 -8.35 19.21 -8.79
CA ARG A 81 -9.57 19.06 -7.99
C ARG A 81 -9.63 20.01 -6.80
N ASP A 82 -8.51 20.30 -6.17
CA ASP A 82 -8.46 21.20 -5.02
C ASP A 82 -8.57 22.69 -5.40
N LEU A 83 -8.30 23.04 -6.66
CA LEU A 83 -8.56 24.39 -7.19
C LEU A 83 -10.06 24.72 -7.34
N ASP A 84 -10.93 23.72 -7.42
CA ASP A 84 -12.40 23.87 -7.50
C ASP A 84 -13.10 23.82 -6.12
N ARG A 85 -12.33 23.78 -5.03
CA ARG A 85 -12.84 23.72 -3.64
C ARG A 85 -12.76 25.03 -2.84
N TYR A 86 -12.45 26.16 -3.49
CA TYR A 86 -12.44 27.50 -2.89
C TYR A 86 -13.43 28.45 -3.55
#